data_AF-A0A4Q9LXT0-F1
#
_entry.id   AF-A0A4Q9LXT0-F1
#
_cell.length_a   1.000
_cell.length_b   1.000
_cell.length_c   1.000
_cell.angle_alpha   90.00
_cell.angle_beta   90.00
_cell.angle_gamma   90.00
#
_symmetry.space_group_name_H-M   'P 1'
#
loop_
_entity.id
_entity.type
_entity.pdbx_description
1 polymer ?
#
loop_
_entity_poly.entity_id
_entity_poly.type
_entity_poly.pdbx_seq_one_letter_code
_entity_poly.pdbx_strand_id
1 'polypeptide(L)'
;MPGIAYELGNPLFMRTSIKEKINSIQALIDKMENKKNFSLIEILKEEIIKLKNLNDQYKSYIDTKKVVHTDSLKNKTRYHLKDGSTYVVNKNGKYRYLYDASTKIITYEFSNGQIEKTFPGGIKEIRYPDGTITIRNGEKDYDCIK
;
A
#
# COMPACT_ATOMS: atom_id res chain seq x y z
N MET A 1 -8.84 15.71 -1.48
CA MET A 1 -8.39 14.34 -1.16
C MET A 1 -9.55 13.56 -0.56
N PRO A 2 -10.18 12.62 -1.28
CA PRO A 2 -11.20 11.74 -0.72
C PRO A 2 -10.67 10.29 -0.75
N GLY A 3 -9.66 9.98 0.06
CA GLY A 3 -9.09 8.62 0.18
C GLY A 3 -9.33 7.97 1.54
N ILE A 4 -9.68 8.77 2.56
CA ILE A 4 -9.75 8.30 3.96
C ILE A 4 -11.22 8.09 4.41
N ALA A 5 -12.18 8.74 3.74
CA ALA A 5 -13.59 8.71 4.16
C ALA A 5 -14.37 7.46 3.71
N TYR A 6 -13.93 6.74 2.67
CA TYR A 6 -14.64 5.55 2.16
C TYR A 6 -14.25 4.25 2.86
N GLU A 7 -13.08 4.18 3.51
CA GLU A 7 -12.64 2.94 4.18
C GLU A 7 -13.32 2.74 5.55
N LEU A 8 -13.65 3.82 6.26
CA LEU A 8 -14.32 3.74 7.58
C LEU A 8 -15.81 3.36 7.49
N GLY A 9 -16.43 3.38 6.31
CA GLY A 9 -17.86 3.11 6.10
C GLY A 9 -18.21 1.74 5.53
N ASN A 10 -17.24 0.90 5.18
CA ASN A 10 -17.50 -0.42 4.57
C ASN A 10 -17.65 -1.50 5.66
N PRO A 11 -18.81 -2.17 5.79
CA PRO A 11 -19.04 -3.21 6.81
C PRO A 11 -18.07 -4.40 6.73
N LEU A 12 -17.60 -4.75 5.52
CA LEU A 12 -16.61 -5.81 5.33
C LEU A 12 -15.24 -5.41 5.88
N PHE A 13 -14.82 -4.17 5.63
CA PHE A 13 -13.57 -3.61 6.15
C PHE A 13 -13.59 -3.47 7.68
N MET A 14 -14.72 -3.03 8.23
CA MET A 14 -14.94 -3.00 9.68
C MET A 14 -14.87 -4.41 10.29
N ARG A 15 -15.48 -5.42 9.66
CA ARG A 15 -15.38 -6.82 10.13
C ARG A 15 -13.95 -7.35 10.11
N THR A 16 -13.18 -7.10 9.04
CA THR A 16 -11.78 -7.54 8.97
C THR A 16 -10.93 -6.83 10.01
N SER A 17 -11.11 -5.51 10.19
CA SER A 17 -10.40 -4.73 11.20
C SER A 17 -10.71 -5.21 12.62
N ILE A 18 -11.99 -5.44 12.95
CA ILE A 18 -12.38 -5.98 14.25
C ILE A 18 -11.76 -7.37 14.48
N LYS A 19 -11.78 -8.25 13.48
CA LYS A 19 -11.19 -9.58 13.57
C LYS A 19 -9.67 -9.52 13.80
N GLU A 20 -8.97 -8.64 13.10
CA GLU A 20 -7.54 -8.40 13.31
C GLU A 20 -7.26 -7.89 14.73
N LYS A 21 -8.07 -6.95 15.24
CA LYS A 21 -7.93 -6.45 16.62
C LYS A 21 -8.17 -7.55 17.65
N ILE A 22 -9.19 -8.41 17.47
CA ILE A 22 -9.47 -9.56 18.35
C ILE A 22 -8.27 -10.52 18.35
N ASN A 23 -7.71 -10.84 17.18
CA ASN A 23 -6.55 -11.72 17.08
C ASN A 23 -5.33 -11.13 17.79
N SER A 24 -5.10 -9.82 17.66
CA SER A 24 -4.01 -9.14 18.38
C SER A 24 -4.20 -9.19 19.90
N ILE A 25 -5.43 -9.03 20.39
CA ILE A 25 -5.75 -9.16 21.83
C ILE A 25 -5.51 -10.60 22.29
N GLN A 26 -5.98 -11.59 21.53
CA GLN A 26 -5.77 -13.00 21.87
C GLN A 26 -4.28 -13.35 21.94
N ALA A 27 -3.49 -12.89 20.97
CA ALA A 27 -2.04 -13.11 20.97
C ALA A 27 -1.32 -12.44 22.16
N LEU A 28 -1.88 -11.36 22.73
CA LEU A 28 -1.37 -10.75 23.96
C LEU A 28 -1.74 -11.61 25.19
N ILE A 29 -2.98 -12.11 25.26
CA ILE A 29 -3.43 -13.01 26.33
C ILE A 29 -2.61 -14.31 26.33
N ASP A 30 -2.43 -14.94 25.17
CA ASP A 30 -1.64 -16.17 25.04
C ASP A 30 -0.17 -15.97 25.46
N LYS A 31 0.39 -14.78 25.22
CA LYS A 31 1.75 -14.41 25.68
C LYS A 31 1.81 -14.22 27.19
N MET A 32 0.74 -13.75 27.82
CA MET A 32 0.64 -13.60 29.27
C MET A 32 0.50 -14.95 29.97
N GLU A 33 -0.28 -15.87 29.42
CA GLU A 33 -0.54 -17.18 30.02
C GLU A 33 0.69 -18.11 29.94
N ASN A 34 1.50 -18.00 28.87
CA ASN A 34 2.62 -18.92 28.63
C ASN A 34 3.98 -18.48 29.21
N LYS A 35 4.12 -17.24 29.72
CA LYS A 35 5.39 -16.74 30.29
C LYS A 35 5.25 -16.43 31.78
N LYS A 36 5.62 -17.40 32.63
CA LYS A 36 5.87 -17.15 34.07
C LYS A 36 6.90 -16.02 34.19
N ASN A 37 6.47 -14.87 34.73
CA ASN A 37 7.26 -13.69 35.15
C ASN A 37 7.28 -12.44 34.26
N PHE A 38 6.43 -12.29 33.23
CA PHE A 38 6.30 -11.00 32.52
C PHE A 38 5.11 -10.18 33.02
N SER A 39 5.33 -8.91 33.33
CA SER A 39 4.25 -7.97 33.67
C SER A 39 3.54 -7.50 32.39
N LEU A 40 2.21 -7.32 32.45
CA LEU A 40 1.42 -6.72 31.35
C LEU A 40 2.05 -5.39 30.87
N ILE A 41 2.63 -4.63 31.80
CA ILE A 41 3.32 -3.37 31.53
C ILE A 41 4.53 -3.59 30.59
N GLU A 42 5.27 -4.68 30.75
CA GLU A 42 6.44 -4.99 29.93
C GLU A 42 6.03 -5.40 28.51
N ILE A 43 4.99 -6.23 28.37
CA ILE A 43 4.44 -6.63 27.07
C ILE A 43 3.95 -5.40 26.30
N LEU A 44 3.22 -4.50 26.97
CA LEU A 44 2.73 -3.27 26.35
C LEU A 44 3.89 -2.33 26.00
N LYS A 45 4.92 -2.21 26.84
CA LYS A 45 6.13 -1.42 26.51
C LYS A 45 6.84 -1.97 25.28
N GLU A 46 7.01 -3.29 25.18
CA GLU A 46 7.60 -3.92 24.00
C GLU A 46 6.81 -3.61 22.72
N GLU A 47 5.48 -3.71 22.79
CA GLU A 47 4.63 -3.44 21.63
C GLU A 47 4.67 -1.96 21.23
N ILE A 48 4.66 -1.04 22.20
CA ILE A 48 4.84 0.39 21.95
C ILE A 48 6.19 0.67 21.28
N ILE A 49 7.27 0.00 21.72
CA ILE A 49 8.60 0.15 21.09
C ILE A 49 8.55 -0.34 19.64
N LYS A 50 7.94 -1.49 19.35
CA LYS A 50 7.79 -1.98 17.97
C LYS A 50 6.99 -1.01 17.10
N LEU A 51 5.89 -0.48 17.61
CA LEU A 51 5.07 0.50 16.90
C LEU A 51 5.83 1.80 16.62
N LYS A 52 6.62 2.28 17.59
CA LYS A 52 7.50 3.44 17.38
C LYS A 52 8.53 3.18 16.29
N ASN A 53 9.21 2.04 16.35
CA ASN A 53 10.18 1.65 15.32
C ASN A 53 9.53 1.55 13.93
N LEU A 54 8.35 0.95 13.84
CA LEU A 54 7.60 0.84 12.58
C LEU A 54 7.21 2.23 12.04
N ASN A 55 6.77 3.14 12.92
CA ASN A 55 6.43 4.51 12.56
C ASN A 55 7.66 5.28 12.07
N ASP A 56 8.82 5.08 12.68
CA ASP A 56 10.05 5.73 12.24
C ASP A 56 10.53 5.17 10.89
N GLN A 57 10.43 3.85 10.67
CA GLN A 57 10.63 3.24 9.35
C GLN A 57 9.68 3.81 8.30
N TYR A 58 8.40 4.00 8.64
CA TYR A 58 7.41 4.58 7.76
C TYR A 58 7.73 6.04 7.40
N LYS A 59 8.17 6.85 8.38
CA LYS A 59 8.62 8.22 8.13
C LYS A 59 9.82 8.26 7.20
N SER A 60 10.81 7.40 7.41
CA SER A 60 11.96 7.28 6.51
C SER A 60 11.55 6.87 5.10
N TYR A 61 10.61 5.95 4.96
CA TYR A 61 10.05 5.55 3.66
C TYR A 61 9.29 6.69 2.98
N ILE A 62 8.47 7.46 3.70
CA ILE A 62 7.79 8.64 3.13
C ILE A 62 8.79 9.70 2.67
N ASP A 63 9.89 9.90 3.39
CA ASP A 63 10.94 10.83 2.97
C ASP A 63 11.55 10.43 1.61
N THR A 64 11.68 9.14 1.33
CA THR A 64 12.20 8.64 0.04
C THR A 64 11.21 8.82 -1.11
N LYS A 65 9.91 8.94 -0.81
CA LYS A 65 8.84 9.16 -1.80
C LYS A 65 8.51 10.66 -2.01
N LYS A 66 9.33 11.58 -1.50
CA LYS A 66 9.17 13.02 -1.77
C LYS A 66 9.37 13.33 -3.25
N VAL A 67 8.54 14.24 -3.78
CA VAL A 67 8.65 14.74 -5.16
C VAL A 67 9.89 15.64 -5.27
N VAL A 68 10.76 15.32 -6.23
CA VAL A 68 11.97 16.11 -6.55
C VAL A 68 11.84 16.87 -7.87
N HIS A 69 11.02 16.40 -8.79
CA HIS A 69 10.78 17.06 -10.07
C HIS A 69 9.37 16.77 -10.60
N THR A 70 8.83 17.68 -11.40
CA THR A 70 7.47 17.55 -11.97
C THR A 70 7.45 17.95 -13.44
N ASP A 71 6.96 17.05 -14.30
CA ASP A 71 6.67 17.33 -15.71
C ASP A 71 5.16 17.48 -15.92
N SER A 72 4.72 18.60 -16.48
CA SER A 72 3.32 18.78 -16.92
C SER A 72 3.22 18.54 -18.43
N LEU A 73 2.70 17.37 -18.82
CA LEU A 73 2.48 16.99 -20.21
C LEU A 73 1.03 17.29 -20.64
N LYS A 74 0.73 17.23 -21.94
CA LYS A 74 -0.61 17.57 -22.47
C LYS A 74 -1.75 16.81 -21.78
N ASN A 75 -1.57 15.52 -21.51
CA ASN A 75 -2.61 14.62 -20.96
C ASN A 75 -2.33 14.09 -19.55
N LYS A 76 -1.16 14.38 -18.98
CA LYS A 76 -0.75 13.82 -17.68
C LYS A 76 0.24 14.71 -16.96
N THR A 77 0.33 14.56 -15.65
CA THR A 77 1.40 15.13 -14.84
C THR A 77 2.26 13.99 -14.31
N ARG A 78 3.58 14.11 -14.44
CA ARG A 78 4.55 13.14 -13.95
C ARG A 78 5.33 13.75 -12.79
N TYR A 79 5.40 13.05 -11.68
CA TYR A 79 6.16 13.40 -10.49
C TYR A 79 7.31 12.41 -10.34
N HIS A 80 8.53 12.92 -10.36
CA HIS A 80 9.74 12.14 -10.08
C HIS A 80 10.01 12.17 -8.59
N LEU A 81 10.20 11.00 -7.99
CA LEU A 81 10.39 10.85 -6.55
C LEU A 81 11.88 10.71 -6.22
N LYS A 82 12.25 11.06 -4.98
CA LYS A 82 13.65 11.06 -4.50
C LYS A 82 14.33 9.69 -4.63
N ASP A 83 13.59 8.60 -4.51
CA ASP A 83 14.08 7.23 -4.68
C ASP A 83 14.16 6.75 -6.14
N GLY A 84 13.92 7.65 -7.11
CA GLY A 84 13.91 7.34 -8.54
C GLY A 84 12.58 6.78 -9.05
N SER A 85 11.60 6.51 -8.17
CA SER A 85 10.26 6.11 -8.58
C SER A 85 9.55 7.24 -9.33
N THR A 86 8.50 6.88 -10.07
CA THR A 86 7.73 7.86 -10.84
C THR A 86 6.24 7.68 -10.55
N TYR A 87 5.59 8.76 -10.12
CA TYR A 87 4.15 8.80 -9.95
C TYR A 87 3.51 9.64 -11.05
N VAL A 88 2.46 9.13 -11.70
CA VAL A 88 1.80 9.79 -12.82
C VAL A 88 0.31 9.90 -12.56
N VAL A 89 -0.23 11.08 -12.84
CA VAL A 89 -1.67 11.36 -12.77
C VAL A 89 -2.17 11.74 -14.14
N ASN A 90 -3.17 11.03 -14.66
CA ASN A 90 -3.84 11.47 -15.86
C ASN A 90 -4.69 12.71 -15.55
N LYS A 91 -4.63 13.74 -16.41
CA LYS A 91 -5.37 15.00 -16.22
C LYS A 91 -6.89 14.82 -16.25
N ASN A 92 -7.41 13.77 -16.92
CA ASN A 92 -8.83 13.44 -16.93
C ASN A 92 -9.28 12.66 -15.68
N GLY A 93 -8.38 12.32 -14.76
CA GLY A 93 -8.68 11.58 -13.54
C GLY A 93 -9.02 10.10 -13.74
N LYS A 94 -8.99 9.57 -14.97
CA LYS A 94 -9.33 8.17 -15.30
C LYS A 94 -8.38 7.17 -14.64
N TYR A 95 -7.12 7.52 -14.52
CA TYR A 95 -6.13 6.69 -13.85
C TYR A 95 -4.98 7.51 -13.30
N ARG A 96 -4.27 6.88 -12.36
CA ARG A 96 -2.94 7.26 -11.89
C ARG A 96 -2.11 5.99 -11.79
N TYR A 97 -0.79 6.12 -11.81
CA TYR A 97 0.08 4.97 -11.55
C TYR A 97 1.35 5.37 -10.82
N LEU A 98 1.90 4.41 -10.07
CA LEU A 98 3.23 4.47 -9.47
C LEU A 98 4.10 3.40 -10.13
N TYR A 99 5.19 3.82 -10.77
CA TYR A 99 6.32 2.95 -11.08
C TYR A 99 7.32 3.01 -9.93
N ASP A 100 7.56 1.88 -9.27
CA ASP A 100 8.52 1.77 -8.18
C ASP A 100 9.90 1.40 -8.74
N ALA A 101 10.89 2.27 -8.54
CA ALA A 101 12.21 2.07 -9.13
C ALA A 101 12.99 0.90 -8.52
N SER A 102 12.70 0.53 -7.27
CA SER A 102 13.41 -0.54 -6.55
C SER A 102 12.93 -1.93 -6.98
N THR A 103 11.61 -2.09 -7.10
CA THR A 103 10.98 -3.38 -7.42
C THR A 103 10.65 -3.53 -8.90
N LYS A 104 10.69 -2.43 -9.67
CA LYS A 104 10.26 -2.35 -11.08
C LYS A 104 8.78 -2.70 -11.28
N ILE A 105 7.97 -2.66 -10.21
CA ILE A 105 6.53 -2.89 -10.26
C ILE A 105 5.82 -1.60 -10.70
N ILE A 106 4.80 -1.73 -11.56
CA ILE A 106 3.89 -0.64 -11.90
C ILE A 106 2.53 -0.92 -11.29
N THR A 107 2.05 -0.01 -10.45
CA THR A 107 0.71 -0.06 -9.85
C THR A 107 -0.18 1.00 -10.47
N TYR A 108 -1.21 0.60 -11.22
CA TYR A 108 -2.27 1.47 -11.72
C TYR A 108 -3.45 1.49 -10.75
N GLU A 109 -4.03 2.67 -10.57
CA GLU A 109 -5.31 2.86 -9.91
C GLU A 109 -6.24 3.59 -10.87
N PHE A 110 -7.37 2.96 -11.16
CA PHE A 110 -8.38 3.49 -12.07
C PHE A 110 -9.51 4.17 -11.29
N SER A 111 -10.17 5.14 -11.92
CA SER A 111 -11.26 5.91 -11.32
C SER A 111 -12.48 5.07 -10.92
N ASN A 112 -12.62 3.87 -11.48
CA ASN A 112 -13.68 2.92 -11.13
C ASN A 112 -13.34 2.09 -9.87
N GLY A 113 -12.18 2.28 -9.23
CA GLY A 113 -11.74 1.52 -8.06
C GLY A 113 -10.93 0.27 -8.38
N GLN A 114 -10.70 -0.05 -9.67
CA GLN A 114 -9.84 -1.14 -10.08
C GLN A 114 -8.37 -0.79 -9.84
N ILE A 115 -7.59 -1.77 -9.37
CA ILE A 115 -6.16 -1.65 -9.14
C ILE A 115 -5.45 -2.74 -9.94
N GLU A 116 -4.40 -2.38 -10.68
CA GLU A 116 -3.59 -3.35 -11.40
C GLU A 116 -2.12 -3.22 -11.04
N LYS A 117 -1.49 -4.35 -10.67
CA LYS A 117 -0.04 -4.43 -10.47
C LYS A 117 0.59 -5.24 -11.58
N THR A 118 1.57 -4.66 -12.25
CA THR A 118 2.39 -5.35 -13.25
C THR A 118 3.76 -5.61 -12.64
N PHE A 119 4.16 -6.88 -12.59
CA PHE A 119 5.41 -7.34 -12.01
C PHE A 119 6.49 -7.53 -13.09
N PRO A 120 7.77 -7.49 -12.71
CA PRO A 120 8.86 -7.94 -13.59
C PRO A 120 8.59 -9.37 -14.06
N GLY A 121 8.70 -9.61 -15.36
CA GLY A 121 8.35 -10.91 -15.96
C GLY A 121 6.93 -11.01 -16.52
N GLY A 122 6.15 -9.92 -16.52
CA GLY A 122 4.88 -9.83 -17.26
C GLY A 122 3.66 -10.39 -16.54
N ILE A 123 3.82 -10.81 -15.27
CA ILE A 123 2.68 -11.18 -14.42
C ILE A 123 1.88 -9.92 -14.07
N LYS A 124 0.55 -10.01 -14.13
CA LYS A 124 -0.36 -8.94 -13.74
C LYS A 124 -1.36 -9.41 -12.69
N GLU A 125 -1.42 -8.72 -11.56
CA GLU A 125 -2.51 -8.83 -10.59
C GLU A 125 -3.54 -7.74 -10.88
N ILE A 126 -4.80 -8.11 -11.07
CA ILE A 126 -5.93 -7.21 -11.26
C ILE A 126 -6.86 -7.39 -10.06
N ARG A 127 -7.11 -6.32 -9.33
CA ARG A 127 -8.09 -6.26 -8.26
C ARG A 127 -9.26 -5.39 -8.70
N TYR A 128 -10.44 -5.98 -8.73
CA TYR A 128 -11.67 -5.30 -9.12
C TYR A 128 -12.30 -4.58 -7.94
N PRO A 129 -13.24 -3.63 -8.19
CA PRO A 129 -13.88 -2.86 -7.13
C PRO A 129 -14.70 -3.70 -6.14
N ASP A 130 -15.17 -4.87 -6.57
CA ASP A 130 -15.88 -5.86 -5.74
C ASP A 130 -14.93 -6.70 -4.85
N GLY A 131 -13.62 -6.50 -4.96
CA GLY A 131 -12.60 -7.25 -4.25
C GLY A 131 -12.13 -8.52 -4.97
N THR A 132 -12.72 -8.87 -6.13
CA THR A 132 -12.28 -10.01 -6.94
C THR A 132 -10.84 -9.80 -7.41
N ILE A 133 -10.02 -10.85 -7.36
CA ILE A 133 -8.62 -10.83 -7.79
C ILE A 133 -8.43 -11.77 -8.97
N THR A 134 -7.78 -11.30 -10.03
CA THR A 134 -7.37 -12.10 -11.18
C THR A 134 -5.87 -11.97 -11.40
N ILE A 135 -5.19 -13.11 -11.59
CA ILE A 135 -3.80 -13.15 -12.01
C ILE A 135 -3.75 -13.48 -13.50
N ARG A 136 -3.06 -12.65 -14.28
CA ARG A 136 -2.78 -12.90 -15.70
C ARG A 136 -1.29 -13.09 -15.91
N ASN A 137 -0.95 -14.04 -16.77
CA ASN A 137 0.42 -14.28 -17.22
C ASN A 137 0.40 -14.21 -18.75
N GLY A 138 1.12 -13.27 -19.36
CA GLY A 138 1.19 -13.17 -20.82
C GLY A 138 1.93 -11.95 -21.33
N GLU A 139 2.63 -12.11 -22.45
CA GLU A 139 3.50 -11.12 -23.11
C GLU A 139 2.77 -9.93 -23.77
N LYS A 140 1.46 -9.77 -23.59
CA LYS A 140 0.69 -8.75 -24.30
C LYS A 140 0.42 -7.51 -23.45
N ASP A 141 1.15 -6.47 -23.84
CA ASP A 141 0.86 -5.05 -23.71
C ASP A 141 1.14 -4.44 -22.32
N TYR A 142 2.19 -3.62 -22.21
CA TYR A 142 2.13 -2.15 -22.16
C TYR A 142 3.54 -1.54 -22.24
N ASP A 143 3.64 -0.38 -22.90
CA ASP A 143 4.83 0.39 -23.27
C ASP A 143 6.08 0.19 -22.39
N CYS A 144 7.07 -0.49 -22.97
CA CYS A 144 8.46 -0.36 -22.57
C CYS A 144 8.85 1.11 -22.76
N ILE A 145 9.03 1.85 -21.67
CA ILE A 145 9.70 3.15 -21.73
C ILE A 145 11.17 2.83 -22.08
N LYS A 146 11.56 3.12 -23.32
CA LYS A 146 12.96 3.24 -23.73
C LYS A 146 13.60 4.45 -23.06
#